data_AF-A0A1B3WNP3-F1
#
_entry.id   AF-A0A1B3WNP3-F1
#
_cell.length_a   1.000
_cell.length_b   1.000
_cell.length_c   1.000
_cell.angle_alpha   90.00
_cell.angle_beta   90.00
_cell.angle_gamma   90.00
#
_symmetry.space_group_name_H-M   'P 1'
#
loop_
_entity.id
_entity.type
_entity.pdbx_description
1 polymer ?
#
loop_
_entity_poly.entity_id
_entity_poly.type
_entity_poly.pdbx_seq_one_letter_code
_entity_poly.pdbx_strand_id
1 'polypeptide(L)'
;MDTRKEQERAELHRTIWNIANDLRGSVDGWDFKQYVLGMLFYRYISENLTEYINRGERKATGDETFDYARLSDSDAENARSGLVMEKGLFILPSQLFENVRIRAAQDENLNETLAAVFRSIEDSARGTASEESFKGLFDDIDVNSNKLGNSVANRNDRLVKL
;
A
#
# COMPACT_ATOMS: atom_id res chain seq x y z
N MET A 1 8.40 -10.86 23.85
CA MET A 1 7.83 -10.80 22.49
C MET A 1 6.63 -9.85 22.42
N ASP A 2 5.83 -9.70 23.49
CA ASP A 2 4.71 -8.73 23.57
C ASP A 2 5.12 -7.25 23.44
N THR A 3 6.23 -6.89 24.07
CA THR A 3 6.68 -5.49 24.21
C THR A 3 6.98 -4.79 22.88
N ARG A 4 7.40 -5.55 21.86
CA ARG A 4 7.75 -5.02 20.54
C ARG A 4 6.50 -4.70 19.71
N LYS A 5 5.48 -5.56 19.77
CA LYS A 5 4.16 -5.33 19.14
C LYS A 5 3.43 -4.16 19.81
N GLU A 6 3.52 -4.04 21.13
CA GLU A 6 2.94 -2.90 21.86
C GLU A 6 3.63 -1.57 21.51
N GLN A 7 4.96 -1.58 21.36
CA GLN A 7 5.74 -0.42 20.92
C GLN A 7 5.40 -0.01 19.48
N GLU A 8 5.35 -0.96 18.54
CA GLU A 8 4.93 -0.70 17.16
C GLU A 8 3.50 -0.14 17.08
N ARG A 9 2.58 -0.68 17.89
CA ARG A 9 1.20 -0.19 17.96
C ARG A 9 1.11 1.22 18.55
N ALA A 10 1.91 1.52 19.58
CA ALA A 10 1.98 2.86 20.16
C ALA A 10 2.60 3.89 19.21
N GLU A 11 3.65 3.52 18.47
CA GLU A 11 4.27 4.36 17.44
C GLU A 11 3.33 4.58 16.26
N LEU A 12 2.60 3.54 15.84
CA LEU A 12 1.57 3.64 14.82
C LEU A 12 0.46 4.60 15.25
N HIS A 13 -0.09 4.42 16.46
CA HIS A 13 -1.11 5.33 17.00
C HIS A 13 -0.60 6.77 17.10
N ARG A 14 0.64 6.98 17.53
CA ARG A 14 1.25 8.32 17.62
C ARG A 14 1.41 8.96 16.25
N THR A 15 1.83 8.19 15.25
CA THR A 15 2.00 8.64 13.86
C THR A 15 0.65 9.01 13.26
N ILE A 16 -0.36 8.14 13.39
CA ILE A 16 -1.74 8.41 12.97
C ILE A 16 -2.25 9.70 13.64
N TRP A 17 -2.03 9.85 14.94
CA TRP A 17 -2.49 11.02 15.69
C TRP A 17 -1.80 12.32 15.27
N ASN A 18 -0.50 12.28 14.98
CA ASN A 18 0.25 13.43 14.47
C ASN A 18 -0.23 13.85 13.08
N ILE A 19 -0.37 12.89 12.16
CA ILE A 19 -0.90 13.14 10.81
C ILE A 19 -2.34 13.69 10.90
N ALA A 20 -3.16 13.17 11.82
CA ALA A 20 -4.52 13.65 12.07
C ALA A 20 -4.57 15.08 12.61
N ASN A 21 -3.56 15.54 13.35
CA ASN A 21 -3.47 16.94 13.79
C ASN A 21 -3.03 17.85 12.64
N ASP A 22 -2.03 17.45 11.86
CA ASP A 22 -1.50 18.24 10.75
C ASP A 22 -2.55 18.49 9.66
N LEU A 23 -3.50 17.57 9.49
CA LEU A 23 -4.53 17.65 8.45
C LEU A 23 -5.87 18.26 8.91
N ARG A 24 -6.09 18.42 10.23
CA ARG A 24 -7.36 18.89 10.85
C ARG A 24 -7.84 20.29 10.40
N GLY A 25 -7.03 21.05 9.68
CA GLY A 25 -7.40 22.35 9.12
C GLY A 25 -7.75 22.37 7.63
N SER A 26 -7.63 21.25 6.92
CA SER A 26 -7.59 21.27 5.44
C SER A 26 -8.31 20.13 4.73
N VAL A 27 -8.63 19.05 5.44
CA VAL A 27 -9.45 17.93 4.97
C VAL A 27 -10.50 17.67 6.04
N ASP A 28 -11.75 17.42 5.66
CA ASP A 28 -12.78 17.05 6.63
C ASP A 28 -12.35 15.76 7.37
N GLY A 29 -12.58 15.69 8.67
CA GLY A 29 -12.05 14.61 9.52
C GLY A 29 -12.51 13.21 9.09
N TRP A 30 -13.66 13.15 8.41
CA TRP A 30 -14.20 11.92 7.84
C TRP A 30 -13.40 11.45 6.60
N ASP A 31 -13.11 12.35 5.65
CA ASP A 31 -12.32 12.02 4.46
C ASP A 31 -10.92 11.60 4.85
N PHE A 32 -10.31 12.31 5.80
CA PHE A 32 -8.97 11.98 6.31
C PHE A 32 -8.89 10.55 6.86
N LYS A 33 -9.92 10.11 7.59
CA LYS A 33 -10.00 8.74 8.11
C LYS A 33 -9.94 7.72 6.96
N GLN A 34 -10.63 7.97 5.85
CA GLN A 34 -10.62 7.07 4.69
C GLN A 34 -9.23 6.98 4.05
N TYR A 35 -8.57 8.12 3.83
CA TYR A 35 -7.20 8.13 3.30
C TYR A 35 -6.23 7.35 4.20
N VAL A 36 -6.27 7.59 5.52
CA VAL A 36 -5.37 6.89 6.45
C VAL A 36 -5.66 5.39 6.50
N LEU A 37 -6.92 4.99 6.66
CA LEU A 37 -7.26 3.57 6.73
C LEU A 37 -6.89 2.84 5.45
N GLY A 38 -7.14 3.48 4.30
CA GLY A 38 -6.75 3.00 3.00
C GLY A 38 -5.24 2.80 2.83
N MET A 39 -4.46 3.83 3.17
CA MET A 39 -2.99 3.75 3.12
C MET A 39 -2.42 2.72 4.09
N LEU A 40 -2.99 2.61 5.31
CA LEU A 40 -2.60 1.59 6.27
C LEU A 40 -2.92 0.19 5.76
N PHE A 41 -4.07 0.01 5.11
CA PHE A 41 -4.44 -1.27 4.52
C PHE A 41 -3.48 -1.62 3.37
N TYR A 42 -3.21 -0.69 2.46
CA TYR A 42 -2.23 -0.85 1.38
C TYR A 42 -0.84 -1.22 1.91
N ARG A 43 -0.38 -0.54 2.96
CA ARG A 43 0.86 -0.89 3.67
C ARG A 43 0.81 -2.32 4.20
N TYR A 44 -0.26 -2.66 4.92
CA TYR A 44 -0.42 -3.98 5.53
C TYR A 44 -0.38 -5.11 4.50
N ILE A 45 -1.14 -5.01 3.40
CA ILE A 45 -1.15 -6.06 2.37
C ILE A 45 0.19 -6.14 1.63
N SER A 46 0.88 -5.01 1.42
CA SER A 46 2.21 -4.99 0.79
C SER A 46 3.25 -5.68 1.66
N GLU A 47 3.31 -5.33 2.94
CA GLU A 47 4.25 -5.94 3.91
C GLU A 47 3.93 -7.44 4.09
N ASN A 48 2.65 -7.79 4.23
CA ASN A 48 2.24 -9.19 4.42
C ASN A 48 2.55 -10.07 3.20
N LEU A 49 2.30 -9.58 1.98
CA LEU A 49 2.63 -10.29 0.76
C LEU A 49 4.14 -10.48 0.62
N THR A 50 4.91 -9.41 0.84
CA THR A 50 6.39 -9.45 0.76
C THR A 50 6.98 -10.42 1.77
N GLU A 51 6.53 -10.38 3.03
CA GLU A 51 6.98 -11.31 4.07
C GLU A 51 6.60 -12.75 3.73
N TYR A 52 5.40 -12.97 3.20
CA TYR A 52 4.93 -14.28 2.79
C TYR A 52 5.83 -14.90 1.70
N ILE A 53 6.09 -14.14 0.63
CA ILE A 53 6.91 -14.60 -0.50
C ILE A 53 8.35 -14.81 -0.04
N ASN A 54 8.92 -13.84 0.68
CA ASN A 54 10.29 -13.93 1.19
C ASN A 54 10.49 -15.17 2.06
N ARG A 55 9.56 -15.47 2.97
CA ARG A 55 9.63 -16.67 3.79
C ARG A 55 9.51 -17.96 2.97
N GLY A 56 8.63 -17.97 1.96
CA GLY A 56 8.45 -19.11 1.07
C GLY A 56 9.71 -19.43 0.27
N GLU A 57 10.26 -18.42 -0.41
CA GLU A 57 11.44 -18.54 -1.26
C GLU A 57 12.70 -18.87 -0.46
N ARG A 58 12.93 -18.21 0.68
CA ARG A 58 14.05 -18.53 1.58
C ARG A 58 13.99 -19.97 2.06
N LYS A 59 12.80 -20.47 2.39
CA LYS A 59 12.61 -21.86 2.82
C LYS A 59 12.81 -22.86 1.67
N ALA A 60 12.41 -22.51 0.45
CA ALA A 60 12.51 -23.38 -0.72
C ALA A 60 13.94 -23.46 -1.28
N THR A 61 14.67 -22.33 -1.30
CA THR A 61 15.98 -22.20 -1.94
C THR A 61 17.14 -22.22 -0.94
N GLY A 62 16.88 -21.86 0.32
CA GLY A 62 17.92 -21.61 1.34
C GLY A 62 18.62 -20.25 1.20
N ASP A 63 18.23 -19.41 0.24
CA ASP A 63 18.81 -18.08 0.04
C ASP A 63 18.16 -17.04 0.97
N GLU A 64 18.76 -16.83 2.14
CA GLU A 64 18.33 -15.82 3.12
C GLU A 64 18.38 -14.37 2.60
N THR A 65 19.05 -14.11 1.47
CA THR A 65 19.17 -12.77 0.88
C THR A 65 18.04 -12.43 -0.07
N PHE A 66 17.20 -13.40 -0.43
CA PHE A 66 16.05 -13.18 -1.31
C PHE A 66 15.11 -12.10 -0.73
N ASP A 67 14.75 -11.16 -1.59
CA ASP A 67 13.81 -10.08 -1.27
C ASP A 67 12.93 -9.75 -2.47
N TYR A 68 11.65 -10.11 -2.36
CA TYR A 68 10.62 -9.89 -3.37
C TYR A 68 10.52 -8.43 -3.78
N ALA A 69 10.70 -7.50 -2.84
CA ALA A 69 10.61 -6.08 -3.13
C ALA A 69 11.75 -5.56 -4.04
N ARG A 70 12.82 -6.35 -4.21
CA ARG A 70 13.96 -6.02 -5.08
C ARG A 70 13.91 -6.72 -6.44
N LEU A 71 12.91 -7.58 -6.66
CA LEU A 71 12.72 -8.20 -7.96
C LEU A 71 12.25 -7.19 -9.00
N SER A 72 12.49 -7.51 -10.28
CA SER A 72 11.84 -6.80 -11.36
C SER A 72 10.36 -7.20 -11.44
N ASP A 73 9.52 -6.27 -11.89
CA ASP A 73 8.10 -6.55 -12.13
C ASP A 73 7.90 -7.71 -13.11
N SER A 74 8.77 -7.82 -14.12
CA SER A 74 8.73 -8.92 -15.10
C SER A 74 9.01 -10.28 -14.46
N ASP A 75 9.94 -10.36 -13.52
CA ASP A 75 10.25 -11.62 -12.84
C ASP A 75 9.14 -12.03 -11.88
N ALA A 76 8.56 -11.05 -11.17
CA ALA A 76 7.47 -11.24 -10.23
C ALA A 76 6.18 -11.73 -10.91
N GLU A 77 5.95 -11.35 -12.16
CA GLU A 77 4.75 -11.73 -12.93
C GLU A 77 4.57 -13.25 -13.04
N ASN A 78 5.68 -14.01 -13.05
CA ASN A 78 5.65 -15.48 -13.08
C ASN A 78 4.95 -16.09 -11.84
N ALA A 79 4.94 -15.37 -10.72
CA ALA A 79 4.32 -15.81 -9.48
C ALA A 79 2.84 -15.38 -9.36
N ARG A 80 2.32 -14.53 -10.27
CA ARG A 80 0.97 -13.93 -10.16
C ARG A 80 -0.11 -14.97 -9.93
N SER A 81 -0.25 -15.95 -10.81
CA SER A 81 -1.34 -16.94 -10.70
C SER A 81 -1.30 -17.74 -9.41
N GLY A 82 -0.11 -18.10 -8.93
CA GLY A 82 0.05 -18.81 -7.65
C GLY A 82 -0.32 -17.93 -6.46
N LEU A 83 0.15 -16.68 -6.45
CA LEU A 83 -0.12 -15.74 -5.37
C LEU A 83 -1.57 -15.31 -5.31
N VAL A 84 -2.22 -15.08 -6.44
CA VAL A 84 -3.66 -14.79 -6.46
C VAL A 84 -4.45 -16.00 -5.96
N MET A 85 -4.08 -17.23 -6.31
CA MET A 85 -4.77 -18.42 -5.82
C MET A 85 -4.63 -18.60 -4.31
N GLU A 86 -3.47 -18.29 -3.74
CA GLU A 86 -3.19 -18.55 -2.33
C GLU A 86 -3.51 -17.36 -1.40
N LYS A 87 -3.28 -16.13 -1.87
CA LYS A 87 -3.47 -14.89 -1.09
C LYS A 87 -4.65 -14.05 -1.56
N GLY A 88 -5.23 -14.37 -2.71
CA GLY A 88 -6.36 -13.64 -3.26
C GLY A 88 -6.00 -12.29 -3.88
N LEU A 89 -4.71 -11.95 -3.94
CA LEU A 89 -4.22 -10.68 -4.51
C LEU A 89 -2.81 -10.84 -5.04
N PHE A 90 -2.39 -9.91 -5.88
CA PHE A 90 -1.01 -9.76 -6.33
C PHE A 90 -0.62 -8.29 -6.43
N ILE A 91 0.60 -7.99 -5.98
CA ILE A 91 1.18 -6.64 -6.02
C ILE A 91 2.57 -6.77 -6.63
N LEU A 92 2.83 -5.99 -7.68
CA LEU A 92 4.16 -5.94 -8.30
C LEU A 92 5.17 -5.32 -7.34
N PRO A 93 6.46 -5.70 -7.40
CA PRO A 93 7.52 -5.05 -6.64
C PRO A 93 7.47 -3.52 -6.73
N SER A 94 7.33 -2.95 -7.93
CA SER A 94 7.24 -1.49 -8.12
C SER A 94 5.99 -0.84 -7.52
N GLN A 95 4.99 -1.64 -7.15
CA GLN A 95 3.71 -1.25 -6.57
C GLN A 95 3.64 -1.58 -5.07
N LEU A 96 4.71 -2.07 -4.45
CA LEU A 96 4.76 -2.29 -3.00
C LEU A 96 4.84 -0.95 -2.26
N PHE A 97 4.21 -0.88 -1.09
CA PHE A 97 4.21 0.32 -0.25
C PHE A 97 5.62 0.89 -0.04
N GLU A 98 6.61 0.05 0.28
CA GLU A 98 7.98 0.54 0.50
C GLU A 98 8.60 1.17 -0.74
N ASN A 99 8.39 0.58 -1.93
CA ASN A 99 8.98 1.04 -3.17
C ASN A 99 8.29 2.31 -3.68
N VAL A 100 6.97 2.41 -3.54
CA VAL A 100 6.23 3.64 -3.80
C VAL A 100 6.67 4.74 -2.84
N ARG A 101 6.80 4.43 -1.54
CA ARG A 101 7.23 5.40 -0.51
C ARG A 101 8.63 5.95 -0.77
N ILE A 102 9.58 5.13 -1.21
CA ILE A 102 10.96 5.55 -1.51
C ILE A 102 10.98 6.65 -2.59
N ARG A 103 10.16 6.52 -3.63
CA ARG A 103 10.09 7.49 -4.74
C ARG A 103 9.03 8.58 -4.57
N ALA A 104 8.16 8.47 -3.56
CA ALA A 104 6.96 9.32 -3.42
C ALA A 104 7.27 10.83 -3.45
N ALA A 105 8.32 11.26 -2.75
CA ALA A 105 8.71 12.68 -2.70
C ALA A 105 9.24 13.24 -4.03
N GLN A 106 9.57 12.37 -4.98
CA GLN A 106 10.11 12.71 -6.31
C GLN A 106 9.11 12.43 -7.43
N ASP A 107 7.97 11.81 -7.11
CA ASP A 107 6.93 11.46 -8.07
C ASP A 107 5.96 12.64 -8.23
N GLU A 108 6.16 13.41 -9.31
CA GLU A 108 5.31 14.54 -9.66
C GLU A 108 3.85 14.14 -9.94
N ASN A 109 3.57 12.84 -10.14
CA ASN A 109 2.24 12.29 -10.39
C ASN A 109 1.90 11.17 -9.39
N LEU A 110 2.35 11.30 -8.13
CA LEU A 110 2.11 10.31 -7.08
C LEU A 110 0.63 9.92 -6.94
N ASN A 111 -0.29 10.87 -7.09
CA ASN A 111 -1.74 10.62 -7.16
C ASN A 111 -2.11 9.58 -8.23
N GLU A 112 -1.59 9.72 -9.45
CA GLU A 112 -1.85 8.77 -10.54
C GLU A 112 -1.17 7.43 -10.30
N THR A 113 0.06 7.44 -9.75
CA THR A 113 0.77 6.23 -9.34
C THR A 113 -0.04 5.43 -8.33
N LEU A 114 -0.57 6.08 -7.29
CA LEU A 114 -1.39 5.43 -6.27
C LEU A 114 -2.73 4.94 -6.83
N ALA A 115 -3.40 5.72 -7.68
CA ALA A 115 -4.62 5.28 -8.36
C ALA A 115 -4.39 4.01 -9.20
N ALA A 116 -3.26 3.96 -9.92
CA ALA A 116 -2.88 2.79 -10.71
C ALA A 116 -2.57 1.57 -9.83
N VAL A 117 -1.89 1.77 -8.70
CA VAL A 117 -1.59 0.71 -7.72
C VAL A 117 -2.88 0.14 -7.13
N PHE A 118 -3.80 0.99 -6.65
CA PHE A 118 -5.07 0.55 -6.08
C PHE A 118 -5.89 -0.24 -7.09
N ARG A 119 -6.01 0.28 -8.32
CA ARG A 119 -6.68 -0.46 -9.40
C ARG A 119 -6.01 -1.79 -9.70
N SER A 120 -4.67 -1.84 -9.75
CA SER A 120 -3.90 -3.07 -9.98
C SER A 120 -4.18 -4.14 -8.92
N ILE A 121 -4.28 -3.73 -7.65
CA ILE A 121 -4.60 -4.63 -6.53
C ILE A 121 -6.01 -5.21 -6.70
N GLU A 122 -7.02 -4.37 -6.97
CA GLU A 122 -8.40 -4.86 -7.16
C GLU A 122 -8.51 -5.76 -8.40
N ASP A 123 -7.88 -5.35 -9.50
CA ASP A 123 -7.85 -6.10 -10.75
C ASP A 123 -7.16 -7.47 -10.60
N SER A 124 -6.18 -7.57 -9.69
CA SER A 124 -5.48 -8.85 -9.44
C SER A 124 -6.40 -9.93 -8.87
N ALA A 125 -7.46 -9.54 -8.17
CA ALA A 125 -8.44 -10.45 -7.58
C ALA A 125 -9.63 -10.77 -8.50
N ARG A 126 -9.77 -10.02 -9.62
CA ARG A 126 -10.90 -10.15 -10.55
C ARG A 126 -11.01 -11.55 -11.15
N GLY A 127 -12.20 -12.13 -11.13
CA GLY A 127 -12.49 -13.47 -11.64
C GLY A 127 -12.03 -14.59 -10.71
N THR A 128 -11.63 -14.28 -9.47
CA THR A 128 -11.16 -15.26 -8.49
C THR A 128 -12.04 -15.29 -7.26
N ALA A 129 -11.85 -16.27 -6.38
CA ALA A 129 -12.67 -16.42 -5.17
C ALA A 129 -12.56 -15.23 -4.20
N SER A 130 -11.50 -14.42 -4.31
CA SER A 130 -11.28 -13.23 -3.47
C SER A 130 -11.84 -11.94 -4.07
N GLU A 131 -12.41 -11.94 -5.28
CA GLU A 131 -12.91 -10.73 -5.95
C GLU A 131 -13.81 -9.90 -5.04
N GLU A 132 -14.82 -10.52 -4.42
CA GLU A 132 -15.76 -9.84 -3.54
C GLU A 132 -15.12 -9.23 -2.27
N SER A 133 -13.92 -9.68 -1.89
CA SER A 133 -13.17 -9.11 -0.75
C SER A 133 -12.33 -7.90 -1.11
N PHE A 134 -11.99 -7.72 -2.38
CA PHE A 134 -11.10 -6.64 -2.86
C PHE A 134 -11.81 -5.64 -3.78
N LYS A 135 -12.95 -6.00 -4.35
CA LYS A 135 -13.73 -5.12 -5.22
C LYS A 135 -14.22 -3.88 -4.46
N GLY A 136 -13.85 -2.69 -4.94
CA GLY A 136 -14.23 -1.42 -4.35
C GLY A 136 -13.58 -1.15 -2.99
N LEU A 137 -12.51 -1.87 -2.67
CA LEU A 137 -11.76 -1.71 -1.42
C LEU A 137 -11.15 -0.31 -1.29
N PHE A 138 -10.77 0.30 -2.42
CA PHE A 138 -10.15 1.63 -2.45
C PHE A 138 -11.08 2.71 -3.05
N ASP A 139 -12.37 2.40 -3.28
CA ASP A 139 -13.34 3.33 -3.91
C ASP A 139 -13.53 4.63 -3.09
N ASP A 140 -13.39 4.56 -1.77
CA ASP A 140 -13.51 5.71 -0.88
C ASP A 140 -12.25 6.61 -0.88
N ILE A 141 -11.17 6.24 -1.57
CA ILE A 141 -9.91 6.98 -1.63
C ILE A 141 -9.78 7.72 -2.96
N ASP A 142 -10.24 8.96 -2.98
CA ASP A 142 -10.04 9.83 -4.14
C ASP A 142 -8.70 10.58 -4.08
N VAL A 143 -7.62 9.95 -4.56
CA VAL A 143 -6.29 10.57 -4.66
C VAL A 143 -6.23 11.82 -5.54
N ASN A 144 -7.28 12.08 -6.33
CA ASN A 144 -7.43 13.25 -7.18
C ASN A 144 -8.37 14.33 -6.60
N SER A 145 -8.84 14.13 -5.38
CA SER A 145 -9.80 15.01 -4.74
C SER A 145 -9.27 16.43 -4.56
N ASN A 146 -10.11 17.43 -4.85
CA ASN A 146 -9.82 18.83 -4.51
C ASN A 146 -9.65 19.05 -3.00
N LYS A 147 -10.12 18.11 -2.17
CA LYS A 147 -9.91 18.11 -0.71
C LYS A 147 -8.43 17.92 -0.35
N LEU A 148 -7.66 17.19 -1.17
CA LEU A 148 -6.21 17.05 -1.01
C LEU A 148 -5.46 18.29 -1.53
N GLY A 149 -6.09 19.13 -2.34
CA GLY A 149 -5.50 20.37 -2.82
C GLY A 149 -5.95 20.74 -4.22
N ASN A 150 -5.77 22.02 -4.55
CA ASN A 150 -6.22 22.60 -5.81
C ASN A 150 -5.28 22.35 -7.00
N SER A 151 -4.08 21.81 -6.74
CA SER A 151 -3.08 21.46 -7.77
C SER A 151 -2.55 20.05 -7.52
N VAL A 152 -2.05 19.39 -8.56
CA VAL A 152 -1.41 18.05 -8.45
C VAL A 152 -0.27 18.07 -7.43
N ALA A 153 0.57 19.11 -7.47
CA ALA A 153 1.65 19.29 -6.49
C ALA A 153 1.13 19.34 -5.05
N ASN A 154 0.09 20.14 -4.76
CA ASN A 154 -0.48 20.23 -3.41
C ASN A 154 -1.09 18.91 -2.93
N ARG A 155 -1.69 18.14 -3.85
CA ARG A 155 -2.25 16.81 -3.54
C ARG A 155 -1.12 15.85 -3.20
N ASN A 156 -0.07 15.81 -4.02
CA ASN A 156 1.08 14.94 -3.81
C ASN A 156 1.83 15.29 -2.51
N ASP A 157 1.99 16.57 -2.18
CA ASP A 157 2.57 17.01 -0.90
C ASP A 157 1.82 16.48 0.32
N ARG A 158 0.50 16.25 0.21
CA ARG A 158 -0.29 15.61 1.26
C ARG A 158 -0.19 14.10 1.23
N LEU A 159 -0.25 13.49 0.05
CA LEU A 159 -0.13 12.05 -0.13
C LEU A 159 1.22 11.53 0.40
N VAL A 160 2.31 12.30 0.25
CA VAL A 160 3.64 11.98 0.81
C VAL A 160 3.65 11.93 2.34
N LYS A 161 2.72 12.63 3.01
CA LYS A 161 2.63 12.67 4.49
C LYS A 161 1.83 11.52 5.08
N LEU A 162 1.07 10.80 4.25
CA LEU A 162 0.28 9.63 4.65
C LEU A 162 1.14 8.37 4.70
#